data_AF-A0A3C2B7K9-F1
#
_entry.id   AF-A0A3C2B7K9-F1
#
_cell.length_a   1.000
_cell.length_b   1.000
_cell.length_c   1.000
_cell.angle_alpha   90.00
_cell.angle_beta   90.00
_cell.angle_gamma   90.00
#
_symmetry.space_group_name_H-M   'P 1'
#
loop_
_entity.id
_entity.type
_entity.pdbx_description
1 polymer ?
#
loop_
_entity_poly.entity_id
_entity_poly.type
_entity_poly.pdbx_seq_one_letter_code
_entity_poly.pdbx_strand_id
1 'polypeptide(L)'
;DDIERAARLAGAHDFILQLPEGYGTVLGERGYSLSGGQRQRIALARAILADPRVLVLDDATSAVDPSKEHEIREAMATVMEGRT
;
A
#
# COMPACT_ATOMS: atom_id res chain seq x y z
N ASP A 1 13.36 3.61 6.45
CA ASP A 1 13.25 4.46 5.25
C ASP A 1 12.49 3.80 4.11
N ASP A 2 12.92 2.63 3.61
CA ASP A 2 12.23 1.97 2.48
C ASP A 2 10.79 1.52 2.78
N ILE A 3 10.52 1.01 3.98
CA ILE A 3 9.17 0.61 4.40
C ILE A 3 8.23 1.82 4.41
N GLU A 4 8.69 2.94 4.95
CA GLU A 4 7.90 4.17 5.03
C GLU A 4 7.65 4.74 3.64
N ARG A 5 8.67 4.79 2.78
CA ARG A 5 8.55 5.22 1.38
C ARG A 5 7.51 4.37 0.64
N ALA A 6 7.61 3.04 0.74
CA ALA A 6 6.66 2.14 0.09
C ALA A 6 5.22 2.31 0.63
N ALA A 7 5.08 2.51 1.95
CA ALA A 7 3.79 2.79 2.56
C ALA A 7 3.19 4.15 2.13
N ARG A 8 4.02 5.18 1.91
CA ARG A 8 3.56 6.48 1.39
C ARG A 8 3.07 6.33 -0.05
N LEU A 9 3.84 5.66 -0.91
CA LEU A 9 3.46 5.42 -2.31
C LEU A 9 2.17 4.59 -2.44
N ALA A 10 1.93 3.66 -1.52
CA ALA A 10 0.70 2.89 -1.46
C ALA A 10 -0.47 3.59 -0.75
N GLY A 11 -0.31 4.85 -0.31
CA GLY A 11 -1.32 5.58 0.46
C GLY A 11 -1.64 4.94 1.82
N ALA A 12 -0.73 4.15 2.38
CA ALA A 12 -0.91 3.43 3.65
C ALA A 12 -0.34 4.19 4.86
N HIS A 13 0.63 5.06 4.65
CA HIS A 13 1.37 5.75 5.71
C HIS A 13 0.46 6.42 6.74
N ASP A 14 -0.50 7.23 6.29
CA ASP A 14 -1.34 8.03 7.18
C ASP A 14 -2.14 7.18 8.17
N PHE A 15 -2.74 6.08 7.69
CA PHE A 15 -3.54 5.22 8.58
C PHE A 15 -2.64 4.35 9.46
N ILE A 16 -1.44 3.97 8.99
CA ILE A 16 -0.48 3.24 9.82
C ILE A 16 -0.09 4.09 11.02
N LEU A 17 0.18 5.39 10.82
CA LEU A 17 0.49 6.32 11.92
C LEU A 17 -0.67 6.56 12.89
N GLN A 18 -1.91 6.26 12.48
CA GLN A 18 -3.09 6.34 13.35
C GLN A 18 -3.29 5.08 14.19
N LEU A 19 -2.54 4.00 13.94
CA LEU A 19 -2.57 2.81 14.78
C LEU A 19 -1.87 3.06 16.13
N PRO A 20 -2.26 2.35 17.21
CA PRO A 20 -1.73 2.58 18.55
C PRO A 20 -0.21 2.57 18.67
N GLU A 21 0.48 1.75 17.87
CA GLU A 21 1.95 1.62 17.88
C GLU A 21 2.55 1.98 16.51
N GLY A 22 1.80 2.67 15.64
CA GLY A 22 2.27 3.03 14.30
C GLY A 22 2.66 1.79 13.48
N TYR A 23 3.84 1.84 12.86
CA TYR A 23 4.45 0.70 12.15
C TYR A 23 4.77 -0.52 13.04
N GLY A 24 4.88 -0.34 14.36
CA GLY A 24 5.09 -1.42 15.32
C GLY A 24 3.82 -2.22 15.63
N THR A 25 2.65 -1.71 15.23
CA THR A 25 1.36 -2.32 15.57
C THR A 25 1.27 -3.75 15.07
N VAL A 26 1.18 -4.69 16.01
CA VAL A 26 0.93 -6.10 15.71
C VAL A 26 -0.52 -6.26 15.25
N LEU A 27 -0.70 -6.70 14.01
CA LEU A 27 -2.01 -7.06 13.48
C LEU A 27 -2.37 -8.48 13.92
N GLY A 28 -3.57 -8.67 14.50
CA GLY A 28 -4.10 -10.00 14.82
C GLY A 28 -4.38 -10.85 13.58
N GLU A 29 -4.84 -12.10 13.75
CA GLU A 29 -5.12 -13.01 12.64
C GLU A 29 -5.98 -12.36 11.55
N ARG A 30 -5.57 -12.52 10.29
CA ARG A 30 -6.18 -11.93 9.09
C ARG A 30 -6.31 -10.40 9.09
N GLY A 31 -5.66 -9.68 10.01
CA GLY A 31 -5.75 -8.22 10.10
C GLY A 31 -7.17 -7.75 10.44
N TYR A 32 -7.85 -8.44 11.37
CA TYR A 32 -9.25 -8.20 11.75
C TYR A 32 -9.58 -6.75 12.17
N SER A 33 -8.56 -5.95 12.49
CA SER A 33 -8.67 -4.51 12.81
C SER A 33 -8.61 -3.57 11.59
N LEU A 34 -8.34 -4.07 10.39
CA LEU A 34 -8.21 -3.26 9.18
C LEU A 34 -9.44 -3.39 8.27
N SER A 35 -9.79 -2.31 7.58
CA SER A 35 -10.75 -2.36 6.48
C SER A 35 -10.16 -3.12 5.27
N GLY A 36 -11.02 -3.52 4.33
CA GLY A 36 -10.58 -4.15 3.08
C GLY A 36 -9.56 -3.30 2.31
N GLY A 37 -9.85 -2.00 2.13
CA GLY A 37 -8.96 -1.05 1.47
C GLY A 37 -7.65 -0.79 2.22
N GLN A 38 -7.65 -0.86 3.56
CA GLN A 38 -6.40 -0.79 4.33
C GLN A 38 -5.54 -2.03 4.07
N ARG A 39 -6.12 -3.24 4.09
CA ARG A 39 -5.38 -4.48 3.76
C ARG A 39 -4.81 -4.44 2.34
N GLN A 40 -5.58 -3.95 1.37
CA GLN A 40 -5.13 -3.81 -0.02
C GLN A 40 -3.94 -2.85 -0.14
N ARG A 41 -3.99 -1.69 0.53
CA ARG A 41 -2.87 -0.74 0.56
C ARG A 41 -1.62 -1.28 1.26
N ILE A 42 -1.76 -2.10 2.31
CA ILE A 42 -0.61 -2.82 2.89
C ILE A 42 -0.03 -3.83 1.89
N ALA A 43 -0.87 -4.60 1.19
CA ALA A 43 -0.41 -5.54 0.18
C ALA A 43 0.34 -4.83 -0.96
N LEU A 44 -0.17 -3.68 -1.40
CA LEU A 44 0.51 -2.84 -2.39
C LEU A 44 1.85 -2.32 -1.88
N ALA A 45 1.91 -1.78 -0.65
CA ALA A 45 3.17 -1.34 -0.04
C ALA A 45 4.21 -2.48 -0.01
N ARG A 46 3.78 -3.70 0.33
CA ARG A 46 4.65 -4.89 0.32
C ARG A 46 5.14 -5.23 -1.09
N ALA A 47 4.28 -5.12 -2.10
CA ALA A 47 4.65 -5.36 -3.50
C ALA A 47 5.65 -4.32 -4.02
N ILE A 48 5.46 -3.03 -3.67
CA ILE A 48 6.42 -1.96 -4.00
C ILE A 48 7.77 -2.21 -3.33
N LEU A 49 7.76 -2.52 -2.03
CA LEU A 49 8.96 -2.78 -1.24
C LEU A 49 9.76 -3.99 -1.75
N ALA A 50 9.06 -5.03 -2.22
CA ALA A 50 9.69 -6.22 -2.79
C ALA A 50 10.41 -5.96 -4.12
N ASP A 51 10.17 -4.80 -4.76
CA ASP A 51 10.80 -4.38 -6.01
C ASP A 51 10.84 -5.50 -7.09
N PRO A 52 9.71 -6.17 -7.40
CA PRO A 52 9.74 -7.28 -8.34
C PRO A 52 9.94 -6.76 -9.77
N ARG A 53 10.65 -7.55 -10.58
CA ARG A 53 10.85 -7.28 -12.02
C ARG A 53 9.54 -7.23 -12.82
N VAL A 54 8.51 -7.94 -12.35
CA VAL A 54 7.17 -8.00 -12.94
C VAL A 54 6.17 -7.81 -11.82
N LEU A 55 5.25 -6.86 -11.98
CA LEU A 55 4.19 -6.58 -11.02
C LEU A 55 2.83 -6.76 -11.71
N VAL A 56 1.98 -7.62 -11.15
CA VAL A 56 0.61 -7.85 -11.63
C VAL A 56 -0.36 -7.28 -10.62
N LEU A 57 -1.24 -6.37 -11.08
CA LEU A 57 -2.25 -5.73 -10.25
C LEU A 57 -3.63 -6.21 -10.73
N ASP A 58 -4.19 -7.21 -10.06
CA ASP A 58 -5.56 -7.66 -10.32
C ASP A 58 -6.52 -6.94 -9.37
N ASP A 59 -7.42 -6.14 -9.94
CA ASP A 59 -8.45 -5.34 -9.25
C ASP A 59 -7.96 -4.58 -7.99
N ALA A 60 -6.71 -4.11 -8.03
CA ALA A 60 -5.99 -3.58 -6.86
C ALA A 60 -6.49 -2.20 -6.36
N THR A 61 -7.47 -1.59 -7.04
CA THR A 61 -7.99 -0.25 -6.73
C THR A 61 -9.47 -0.23 -6.35
N SER A 62 -10.22 -1.33 -6.47
CA SER A 62 -11.67 -1.34 -6.23
C SER A 62 -12.10 -1.06 -4.79
N ALA A 63 -11.21 -1.22 -3.80
CA ALA A 63 -11.47 -0.87 -2.40
C ALA A 63 -10.80 0.44 -1.94
N VAL A 64 -10.28 1.24 -2.88
CA VAL A 64 -9.70 2.56 -2.61
C VAL A 64 -10.75 3.62 -2.91
N ASP A 65 -10.86 4.63 -2.03
CA ASP A 65 -11.69 5.81 -2.28
C ASP A 65 -11.31 6.45 -3.62
N PRO A 66 -12.26 6.83 -4.50
CA PRO A 66 -11.96 7.40 -5.81
C PRO A 66 -11.00 8.61 -5.77
N SER A 67 -11.02 9.38 -4.68
CA SER A 67 -10.11 10.51 -4.47
C SER A 67 -8.64 10.08 -4.30
N LYS A 68 -8.40 8.91 -3.70
CA LYS A 68 -7.04 8.35 -3.49
C LYS A 68 -6.57 7.43 -4.61
N GLU A 69 -7.48 6.95 -5.45
CA GLU A 69 -7.12 6.07 -6.58
C GLU A 69 -6.19 6.76 -7.58
N HIS A 70 -6.44 8.03 -7.88
CA HIS A 70 -5.61 8.81 -8.81
C HIS A 70 -4.17 8.98 -8.29
N GLU A 71 -4.01 9.37 -7.03
CA GLU A 71 -2.69 9.54 -6.39
C GLU A 71 -1.90 8.22 -6.38
N ILE A 72 -2.55 7.11 -6.05
CA ILE A 72 -1.91 5.79 -6.05
C ILE A 72 -1.53 5.39 -7.48
N ARG A 73 -2.36 5.66 -8.49
CA ARG A 73 -2.03 5.38 -9.90
C ARG A 73 -0.82 6.17 -10.38
N GLU A 74 -0.71 7.46 -10.05
CA GLU A 74 0.45 8.28 -10.42
C GLU A 74 1.73 7.81 -9.70
N ALA A 75 1.62 7.51 -8.40
CA ALA A 75 2.72 6.93 -7.63
C ALA A 75 3.18 5.59 -8.25
N MET A 76 2.23 4.77 -8.68
CA MET A 76 2.51 3.50 -9.34
C MET A 76 3.16 3.67 -10.71
N ALA A 77 2.79 4.68 -11.49
CA ALA A 77 3.46 4.99 -12.76
C ALA A 77 4.95 5.28 -12.53
N THR A 78 5.27 6.04 -11.49
CA THR A 78 6.66 6.32 -11.09
C THR A 78 7.39 5.07 -10.62
N VAL A 79 6.73 4.21 -9.83
CA VAL A 79 7.33 2.93 -9.38
C VAL A 79 7.56 1.97 -10.54
N MET A 80 6.73 2.01 -11.57
CA MET A 80 6.85 1.18 -12.76
C MET A 80 7.85 1.71 -13.79
N GLU A 81 8.41 2.92 -13.63
CA GLU A 81 9.49 3.39 -14.50
C GLU A 81 10.70 2.45 -14.40
N GLY A 82 11.08 1.85 -15.53
CA GLY A 82 12.14 0.85 -15.61
C GLY A 82 11.71 -0.58 -15.24
N ARG A 83 10.42 -0.80 -14.96
CA ARG A 83 9.79 -2.12 -14.81
C ARG A 83 8.93 -2.39 -16.05
N THR A 84 9.11 -3.57 -16.64
CA THR A 84 8.62 -3.94 -17.98
C THR A 84 7.11 -3.99 -18.11
#